data_AF-A0A959XS01-F1
#
_entry.id   AF-A0A959XS01-F1
#
_cell.length_a   1.000
_cell.length_b   1.000
_cell.length_c   1.000
_cell.angle_alpha   90.00
_cell.angle_beta   90.00
_cell.angle_gamma   90.00
#
_symmetry.space_group_name_H-M   'P 1'
#
loop_
_entity.id
_entity.type
_entity.pdbx_description
1 polymer ?
#
loop_
_entity_poly.entity_id
_entity_poly.type
_entity_poly.pdbx_seq_one_letter_code
_entity_poly.pdbx_strand_id
1 'polypeptide(L)'
;MITQAASSVILIRPTGFGYDPETAASNTFQQRITDPEVKRRAAEEFDELLEALRTCGIGFTVLDPFYPQAPNGVFPNNWFSTHGDGTVVLYPMLTASRRAERDPDLEQLLKAEGFKTRQTLDFSGWEHRGLILEG
;
A
#
# COMPACT_ATOMS: atom_id res chain seq x y z
N MET A 1 17.81 -17.74 -13.71
CA MET A 1 16.41 -17.84 -14.13
C MET A 1 15.86 -16.42 -14.19
N ILE A 2 15.26 -16.03 -15.31
CA ILE A 2 14.53 -14.75 -15.39
C ILE A 2 13.21 -14.98 -14.66
N THR A 3 12.99 -14.26 -13.56
CA THR A 3 11.73 -14.28 -12.81
C THR A 3 10.70 -13.48 -13.61
N GLN A 4 9.68 -14.15 -14.14
CA GLN A 4 8.67 -13.51 -15.00
C GLN A 4 7.53 -12.86 -14.18
N ALA A 5 7.32 -13.26 -12.93
CA ALA A 5 6.33 -12.71 -12.03
C ALA A 5 6.81 -12.74 -10.57
N ALA A 6 6.22 -11.90 -9.72
CA ALA A 6 6.45 -11.93 -8.27
C ALA A 6 5.88 -13.24 -7.67
N SER A 7 6.56 -13.79 -6.66
CA SER A 7 6.13 -15.01 -5.97
C SER A 7 5.16 -14.76 -4.82
N SER A 8 4.99 -13.50 -4.41
CA SER A 8 4.15 -13.09 -3.30
C SER A 8 3.67 -11.65 -3.50
N VAL A 9 2.56 -11.28 -2.88
CA VAL A 9 2.04 -9.90 -2.83
C VAL A 9 2.10 -9.33 -1.42
N ILE A 10 2.33 -8.02 -1.30
CA ILE A 10 2.24 -7.31 -0.02
C ILE A 10 0.90 -6.60 0.03
N LEU A 11 0.20 -6.75 1.15
CA LEU A 11 -1.11 -6.16 1.42
C LEU A 11 -1.04 -5.39 2.74
N ILE A 12 -1.81 -4.32 2.87
CA ILE A 12 -1.95 -3.56 4.13
C ILE A 12 -3.39 -3.68 4.62
N ARG A 13 -3.59 -3.91 5.93
CA ARG A 13 -4.94 -4.02 6.53
C ARG A 13 -5.77 -2.74 6.29
N PRO A 14 -7.06 -2.86 5.90
CA PRO A 14 -7.93 -1.72 5.57
C PRO A 14 -8.53 -1.03 6.82
N THR A 15 -7.77 -0.84 7.89
CA THR A 15 -8.31 -0.36 9.19
C THR A 15 -8.96 1.03 9.10
N GLY A 16 -8.40 1.89 8.24
CA GLY A 16 -8.85 3.25 8.03
C GLY A 16 -9.87 3.40 6.90
N PHE A 17 -10.16 2.35 6.14
CA PHE A 17 -10.78 2.42 4.82
C PHE A 17 -12.02 3.32 4.75
N GLY A 18 -12.04 4.18 3.73
CA GLY A 18 -13.16 5.09 3.51
C GLY A 18 -12.86 6.21 2.53
N TYR A 19 -13.74 7.21 2.53
CA TYR A 19 -13.62 8.40 1.69
C TYR A 19 -12.49 9.32 2.17
N ASP A 20 -11.65 9.76 1.24
CA ASP A 20 -10.62 10.76 1.49
C ASP A 20 -10.91 12.02 0.65
N PRO A 21 -11.29 13.14 1.30
CA PRO A 21 -11.57 14.39 0.61
C PRO A 21 -10.42 14.92 -0.26
N GLU A 22 -9.16 14.65 0.10
CA GLU A 22 -8.00 15.15 -0.65
C GLU A 22 -7.83 14.43 -1.98
N THR A 23 -8.04 13.10 -1.99
CA THR A 23 -7.88 12.27 -3.19
C THR A 23 -9.15 12.18 -4.02
N ALA A 24 -10.33 12.47 -3.45
CA ALA A 24 -11.60 12.47 -4.17
C ALA A 24 -11.65 13.41 -5.38
N ALA A 25 -10.86 14.49 -5.38
CA ALA A 25 -10.79 15.41 -6.51
C ALA A 25 -10.10 14.81 -7.75
N SER A 26 -9.18 13.85 -7.56
CA SER A 26 -8.42 13.20 -8.64
C SER A 26 -8.77 11.73 -8.83
N ASN A 27 -9.54 11.13 -7.92
CA ASN A 27 -9.94 9.72 -7.96
C ASN A 27 -11.44 9.59 -8.21
N THR A 28 -11.83 9.33 -9.46
CA THR A 28 -13.23 9.19 -9.88
C THR A 28 -13.94 7.97 -9.30
N PHE A 29 -13.21 7.01 -8.72
CA PHE A 29 -13.81 5.85 -8.04
C PHE A 29 -14.29 6.21 -6.63
N GLN A 30 -13.78 7.29 -6.03
CA GLN A 30 -14.19 7.66 -4.69
C GLN A 30 -15.59 8.27 -4.67
N GLN A 31 -16.38 7.75 -3.75
CA GLN A 31 -17.70 8.26 -3.44
C GLN A 31 -17.74 8.56 -1.96
N ARG A 32 -18.47 9.62 -1.58
CA ARG A 32 -18.68 9.92 -0.18
C ARG A 32 -19.64 8.88 0.40
N ILE A 33 -19.09 7.92 1.12
CA ILE A 33 -19.84 6.82 1.74
C ILE A 33 -20.33 7.29 3.12
N THR A 34 -21.63 7.19 3.36
CA THR A 34 -22.25 7.46 4.67
C THR A 34 -22.57 6.19 5.45
N ASP A 35 -22.32 5.03 4.85
CA ASP A 35 -22.60 3.74 5.44
C ASP A 35 -21.63 3.46 6.60
N PRO A 36 -22.11 3.33 7.85
CA PRO A 36 -21.25 3.04 8.99
C PRO A 36 -20.55 1.69 8.89
N GLU A 37 -21.05 0.78 8.05
CA GLU A 37 -20.56 -0.60 7.90
C GLU A 37 -19.46 -0.75 6.85
N VAL A 38 -19.06 0.34 6.20
CA VAL A 38 -18.06 0.30 5.12
C VAL A 38 -16.73 -0.31 5.58
N LYS A 39 -16.29 -0.02 6.80
CA LYS A 39 -15.02 -0.54 7.33
C LYS A 39 -15.08 -2.04 7.61
N ARG A 40 -16.18 -2.53 8.19
CA ARG A 40 -16.34 -3.98 8.44
C ARG A 40 -16.39 -4.74 7.12
N ARG A 41 -17.19 -4.28 6.15
CA ARG A 41 -17.26 -4.94 4.84
C ARG A 41 -15.93 -4.94 4.12
N ALA A 42 -15.19 -3.84 4.16
CA ALA A 42 -13.84 -3.80 3.58
C ALA A 42 -12.89 -4.80 4.27
N ALA A 43 -12.99 -4.99 5.58
CA ALA A 43 -12.23 -6.01 6.29
C ALA A 43 -12.64 -7.43 5.88
N GLU A 44 -13.94 -7.69 5.73
CA GLU A 44 -14.46 -8.98 5.26
C GLU A 44 -14.02 -9.31 3.83
N GLU A 45 -14.15 -8.36 2.90
CA GLU A 45 -13.68 -8.51 1.52
C GLU A 45 -12.16 -8.71 1.45
N PHE A 46 -11.40 -8.06 2.35
CA PHE A 46 -9.97 -8.26 2.45
C PHE A 46 -9.63 -9.67 2.94
N ASP A 47 -10.32 -10.18 3.95
CA ASP A 47 -10.11 -11.55 4.44
C ASP A 47 -10.51 -12.59 3.38
N GLU A 48 -11.59 -12.35 2.63
CA GLU A 48 -11.97 -13.17 1.48
C GLU A 48 -10.90 -13.18 0.38
N LEU A 49 -10.27 -12.03 0.10
CA LEU A 49 -9.13 -11.94 -0.81
C LEU A 49 -7.95 -12.79 -0.33
N LEU A 50 -7.62 -12.76 0.97
CA LEU A 50 -6.55 -13.61 1.52
C LEU A 50 -6.84 -15.09 1.33
N GLU A 51 -8.08 -15.52 1.56
CA GLU A 51 -8.50 -16.90 1.35
C GLU A 51 -8.45 -17.31 -0.13
N ALA A 52 -8.80 -16.40 -1.04
CA ALA A 52 -8.68 -16.61 -2.47
C ALA A 52 -7.21 -16.77 -2.90
N LEU A 53 -6.32 -15.88 -2.46
CA LEU A 53 -4.88 -15.97 -2.73
C LEU A 53 -4.29 -17.28 -2.21
N ARG A 54 -4.64 -17.66 -0.96
CA ARG A 54 -4.22 -18.92 -0.33
C ARG A 54 -4.70 -20.13 -1.15
N THR A 55 -5.95 -20.12 -1.60
CA THR A 55 -6.54 -21.21 -2.41
C THR A 55 -5.87 -21.34 -3.77
N CYS A 56 -5.46 -20.23 -4.37
CA CYS A 56 -4.70 -20.21 -5.62
C CYS A 56 -3.21 -20.54 -5.44
N GLY A 57 -2.72 -20.74 -4.21
CA GLY A 57 -1.31 -20.98 -3.91
C GLY A 57 -0.41 -19.76 -4.14
N ILE A 58 -0.97 -18.56 -4.10
CA ILE A 58 -0.24 -17.29 -4.22
C ILE A 58 0.21 -16.86 -2.82
N GLY A 59 1.50 -16.64 -2.63
CA GLY A 59 2.03 -16.13 -1.37
C GLY A 59 1.56 -14.71 -1.08
N PHE A 60 1.45 -14.35 0.19
CA PHE A 60 1.22 -12.96 0.59
C PHE A 60 1.89 -12.63 1.92
N THR A 61 2.16 -11.35 2.12
CA THR A 61 2.56 -10.75 3.39
C THR A 61 1.54 -9.66 3.74
N VAL A 62 0.99 -9.72 4.95
CA VAL A 62 0.03 -8.71 5.43
C VAL A 62 0.72 -7.83 6.46
N LEU A 63 0.73 -6.53 6.21
CA LEU A 63 1.26 -5.51 7.11
C LEU A 63 0.11 -4.74 7.77
N ASP A 64 0.36 -4.21 8.96
CA ASP A 64 -0.51 -3.21 9.55
C ASP A 64 -0.18 -1.81 9.00
N PRO A 65 -1.17 -0.92 8.85
CA PRO A 65 -0.91 0.45 8.42
C PRO A 65 -0.19 1.23 9.50
N PHE A 66 0.85 1.98 9.11
CA PHE A 66 1.54 2.92 10.00
C PHE A 66 0.60 3.95 10.62
N TYR A 67 -0.36 4.45 9.82
CA TYR A 67 -1.43 5.31 10.30
C TYR A 67 -2.80 4.62 10.18
N PRO A 68 -3.34 4.06 11.29
CA PRO A 68 -4.55 3.24 11.24
C PRO A 68 -5.83 3.94 10.77
N GLN A 69 -5.84 5.27 10.74
CA GLN A 69 -6.98 6.06 10.26
C GLN A 69 -6.83 6.53 8.80
N ALA A 70 -5.72 6.19 8.13
CA ALA A 70 -5.51 6.52 6.72
C ALA A 70 -6.57 5.83 5.84
N PRO A 71 -7.42 6.58 5.11
CA PRO A 71 -8.51 5.97 4.33
C PRO A 71 -8.01 5.14 3.15
N ASN A 72 -6.87 5.50 2.57
CA ASN A 72 -6.31 4.80 1.42
C ASN A 72 -5.13 3.88 1.79
N GLY A 73 -4.85 3.68 3.09
CA GLY A 73 -3.69 2.90 3.56
C GLY A 73 -3.65 1.45 3.06
N VAL A 74 -4.81 0.88 2.67
CA VAL A 74 -4.94 -0.44 2.05
C VAL A 74 -4.23 -0.56 0.68
N PHE A 75 -3.83 0.56 0.06
CA PHE A 75 -3.18 0.60 -1.25
C PHE A 75 -1.66 0.92 -1.13
N PRO A 76 -0.83 -0.07 -0.76
CA PRO A 76 0.61 0.11 -0.61
C PRO A 76 1.32 0.44 -1.93
N ASN A 77 0.80 -0.10 -3.05
CA ASN A 77 1.41 0.01 -4.37
C ASN A 77 1.65 1.47 -4.78
N ASN A 78 0.76 2.37 -4.38
CA ASN A 78 0.88 3.76 -4.72
C ASN A 78 2.13 4.45 -4.13
N TRP A 79 2.61 4.05 -2.93
CA TRP A 79 3.71 4.74 -2.26
C TRP A 79 5.02 3.93 -2.18
N PHE A 80 5.00 2.62 -2.45
CA PHE A 80 6.22 1.84 -2.63
C PHE A 80 6.08 0.62 -3.54
N SER A 81 7.23 0.14 -4.03
CA SER A 81 7.36 -1.17 -4.68
C SER A 81 8.62 -1.91 -4.23
N THR A 82 8.63 -3.23 -4.44
CA THR A 82 9.79 -4.09 -4.22
C THR A 82 10.21 -4.74 -5.54
N HIS A 83 11.52 -4.99 -5.69
CA HIS A 83 12.09 -5.56 -6.90
C HIS A 83 12.93 -6.80 -6.58
N GLY A 84 13.03 -7.71 -7.55
CA GLY A 84 13.69 -9.01 -7.35
C GLY A 84 15.18 -8.94 -7.00
N ASP A 85 15.82 -7.79 -7.19
CA ASP A 85 17.21 -7.53 -6.84
C ASP A 85 17.39 -6.96 -5.42
N GLY A 86 16.29 -6.87 -4.66
CA GLY A 86 16.22 -6.32 -3.31
C GLY A 86 16.06 -4.80 -3.27
N THR A 87 15.86 -4.12 -4.40
CA THR A 87 15.56 -2.68 -4.39
C THR A 87 14.14 -2.44 -3.85
N VAL A 88 14.02 -1.50 -2.93
CA VAL A 88 12.76 -0.89 -2.50
C VAL A 88 12.69 0.51 -3.11
N VAL A 89 11.57 0.90 -3.68
CA VAL A 89 11.36 2.25 -4.23
C VAL A 89 10.29 2.95 -3.41
N LEU A 90 10.52 4.18 -2.97
CA LEU A 90 9.51 5.04 -2.34
C LEU A 90 9.10 6.12 -3.33
N TYR A 91 7.79 6.30 -3.49
CA TYR A 91 7.21 7.14 -4.52
C TYR A 91 6.73 8.51 -4.00
N PRO A 92 6.85 9.58 -4.81
CA PRO A 92 6.32 10.90 -4.47
C PRO A 92 4.80 10.96 -4.68
N MET A 93 4.07 11.32 -3.62
CA MET A 93 2.61 11.26 -3.57
C MET A 93 1.96 12.63 -3.75
N LEU A 94 0.81 12.70 -4.42
CA LEU A 94 0.13 13.97 -4.72
C LEU A 94 -0.38 14.67 -3.45
N THR A 95 -1.16 13.97 -2.63
CA THR A 95 -1.89 14.55 -1.50
C THR A 95 -1.14 14.36 -0.17
N ALA A 96 -1.40 15.23 0.81
CA ALA A 96 -0.78 15.11 2.12
C ALA A 96 -1.29 13.88 2.86
N SER A 97 -2.59 13.56 2.72
CA SER A 97 -3.20 12.35 3.26
C SER A 97 -2.45 11.09 2.86
N ARG A 98 -2.09 10.95 1.58
CA ARG A 98 -1.35 9.80 1.03
C ARG A 98 0.11 9.76 1.47
N ARG A 99 0.75 10.92 1.66
CA ARG A 99 2.14 11.01 2.16
C ARG A 99 2.26 10.49 3.59
N ALA A 100 1.26 10.76 4.42
CA ALA A 100 1.20 10.33 5.81
C ALA A 100 1.07 8.80 5.99
N GLU A 101 0.76 8.07 4.92
CA GLU A 101 0.67 6.61 4.93
C GLU A 101 2.02 5.92 4.87
N ARG A 102 3.06 6.61 4.39
CA ARG A 102 4.41 6.06 4.29
C ARG A 102 4.91 5.67 5.68
N ASP A 103 5.18 4.39 5.84
CA ASP A 103 5.82 3.87 7.04
C ASP A 103 7.32 4.23 7.02
N PRO A 104 7.82 5.06 7.96
CA PRO A 104 9.23 5.41 8.02
C PRO A 104 10.12 4.20 8.31
N ASP A 105 9.57 3.13 8.90
CA ASP A 105 10.27 1.91 9.28
C ASP A 105 10.04 0.76 8.28
N LEU A 106 9.49 1.04 7.08
CA LEU A 106 9.16 0.03 6.06
C LEU A 106 10.32 -0.94 5.80
N GLU A 107 11.55 -0.44 5.66
CA GLU A 107 12.70 -1.31 5.38
C GLU A 107 12.95 -2.32 6.51
N GLN A 108 12.77 -1.91 7.77
CA GLN A 108 12.91 -2.79 8.93
C GLN A 108 11.77 -3.81 8.98
N LEU A 109 10.54 -3.36 8.70
CA LEU A 109 9.36 -4.21 8.62
C LEU A 109 9.52 -5.29 7.54
N LEU A 110 9.95 -4.92 6.33
CA LEU A 110 10.24 -5.87 5.25
C LEU A 110 11.34 -6.87 5.64
N LYS A 111 12.41 -6.42 6.31
CA LYS A 111 13.45 -7.33 6.80
C LYS A 111 12.91 -8.32 7.85
N ALA A 112 12.04 -7.86 8.75
CA ALA A 112 11.41 -8.71 9.76
C ALA A 112 10.52 -9.79 9.12
N GLU A 113 9.83 -9.44 8.04
CA GLU A 113 9.05 -10.36 7.20
C GLU A 113 9.92 -11.27 6.29
N GLY A 114 11.25 -11.18 6.40
CA GLY A 114 12.19 -12.05 5.68
C GLY A 114 12.58 -11.58 4.28
N PHE A 115 12.18 -10.38 3.87
CA PHE A 115 12.62 -9.80 2.59
C PHE A 115 14.09 -9.39 2.65
N LYS A 116 14.80 -9.62 1.54
CA LYS A 116 16.16 -9.10 1.36
C LYS A 116 16.08 -7.72 0.75
N THR A 117 16.37 -6.69 1.53
CA THR A 117 16.50 -5.33 1.04
C THR A 117 17.97 -4.99 0.81
N ARG A 118 18.31 -4.62 -0.42
CA ARG A 118 19.67 -4.22 -0.83
C ARG A 118 19.87 -2.71 -0.71
N GLN A 119 18.88 -1.96 -1.18
CA GLN A 119 18.90 -0.51 -1.21
C GLN A 119 17.47 0.04 -1.26
N THR A 120 17.32 1.28 -0.81
CA THR A 120 16.07 2.05 -0.93
C THR A 120 16.33 3.23 -1.86
N LEU A 121 15.58 3.29 -2.97
CA LEU A 121 15.52 4.46 -3.85
C LEU A 121 14.37 5.35 -3.40
N ASP A 122 14.70 6.40 -2.67
CA ASP A 122 13.70 7.33 -2.16
C ASP A 122 13.46 8.50 -3.13
N PHE A 123 12.34 8.43 -3.85
CA PHE A 123 11.86 9.53 -4.69
C PHE A 123 10.79 10.38 -4.00
N SER A 124 10.46 10.12 -2.75
CA SER A 124 9.36 10.82 -2.08
C SER A 124 9.57 12.33 -2.00
N GLY A 125 10.82 12.79 -1.81
CA GLY A 125 11.13 14.23 -1.73
C GLY A 125 10.80 15.04 -3.00
N TRP A 126 10.60 14.39 -4.14
CA TRP A 126 10.19 15.06 -5.39
C TRP A 126 8.76 15.63 -5.32
N GLU A 127 7.93 15.13 -4.39
CA GLU A 127 6.56 15.62 -4.17
C GLU A 127 6.51 17.09 -3.72
N HIS A 128 7.58 17.57 -3.07
CA HIS A 128 7.73 18.99 -2.69
C HIS A 128 7.99 19.92 -3.89
N ARG A 129 8.31 19.34 -5.05
CA ARG A 129 8.48 20.04 -6.33
C ARG A 129 7.28 19.85 -7.26
N GLY A 130 6.21 19.22 -6.78
CA GLY A 130 5.03 18.90 -7.59
C GLY A 130 5.26 17.79 -8.63
N LEU A 131 6.36 17.05 -8.51
CA LEU A 131 6.67 15.91 -9.37
C LEU A 131 6.15 14.64 -8.69
N ILE A 132 5.11 14.06 -9.25
CA ILE A 132 4.30 12.98 -8.65
C ILE A 132 4.41 11.71 -9.50
N LEU A 133 4.50 10.57 -8.85
CA LEU A 133 4.45 9.24 -9.46
C LEU A 133 3.82 8.31 -8.43
N GLU A 134 2.67 7.73 -8.72
CA GLU A 134 2.00 6.75 -7.86
C GLU A 134 1.75 5.50 -8.70
N GLY A 135 2.09 4.30 -8.22
CA GLY A 135 1.96 3.09 -9.05
C GLY A 135 2.30 1.79 -8.35
#